data_AF-A0A661T8R4-F1
#
_entry.id   AF-A0A661T8R4-F1
#
_cell.length_a   1.000
_cell.length_b   1.000
_cell.length_c   1.000
_cell.angle_alpha   90.00
_cell.angle_beta   90.00
_cell.angle_gamma   90.00
#
_symmetry.space_group_name_H-M   'P 1'
#
loop_
_entity.id
_entity.type
_entity.pdbx_description
1 polymer ?
#
loop_
_entity_poly.entity_id
_entity_poly.type
_entity_poly.pdbx_seq_one_letter_code
_entity_poly.pdbx_strand_id
1 'polypeptide(L)'
;MDEEEYHRKYVNLRILKSIQEYLKDNGTGSALHPIRVPDELLYQMVELQGPDKADELIHHIFSMGLTLWSERLYAEEFGSERRLREFIELVRKRNKG
;
A
#
# COMPACT_ATOMS: atom_id res chain seq x y z
N MET A 1 -13.49 16.01 -15.02
CA MET A 1 -12.16 15.47 -14.72
C MET A 1 -11.26 15.86 -15.86
N ASP A 2 -10.28 16.70 -15.56
CA ASP A 2 -9.22 17.04 -16.50
C ASP A 2 -8.22 15.87 -16.63
N GLU A 3 -7.29 15.96 -17.59
CA GLU A 3 -6.31 14.90 -17.84
C GLU A 3 -5.30 14.75 -16.69
N GLU A 4 -4.98 15.84 -15.97
CA GLU A 4 -4.06 15.79 -14.84
C GLU A 4 -4.68 15.03 -13.65
N GLU A 5 -5.92 15.35 -13.31
CA GLU A 5 -6.73 14.66 -12.30
C GLU A 5 -6.93 13.19 -12.69
N TYR A 6 -7.21 12.91 -13.97
CA TYR A 6 -7.32 11.54 -14.46
C TYR A 6 -6.02 10.76 -14.27
N HIS A 7 -4.89 11.32 -14.71
CA HIS A 7 -3.60 10.65 -14.62
C HIS A 7 -3.22 10.37 -13.16
N ARG A 8 -3.39 11.37 -12.28
CA ARG A 8 -3.14 11.22 -10.83
C ARG A 8 -4.01 10.10 -10.24
N LYS A 9 -5.32 10.13 -10.46
CA LYS A 9 -6.23 9.10 -9.95
C LYS A 9 -5.96 7.73 -10.54
N TYR A 10 -5.52 7.64 -11.79
CA TYR A 10 -5.17 6.38 -12.43
C TYR A 10 -3.92 5.76 -11.79
N VAL A 11 -2.88 6.55 -11.55
CA VAL A 11 -1.68 6.10 -10.82
C VAL A 11 -2.06 5.65 -9.41
N ASN A 12 -2.84 6.46 -8.68
CA ASN A 12 -3.24 6.14 -7.32
C ASN A 12 -4.14 4.90 -7.25
N LEU A 13 -5.02 4.67 -8.23
CA LEU A 13 -5.79 3.43 -8.35
C LEU A 13 -4.88 2.20 -8.49
N ARG A 14 -3.81 2.30 -9.31
CA ARG A 14 -2.85 1.20 -9.48
C ARG A 14 -2.04 0.94 -8.22
N ILE A 15 -1.63 1.99 -7.52
CA ILE A 15 -0.94 1.89 -6.23
C ILE A 15 -1.83 1.19 -5.21
N LEU A 16 -3.07 1.64 -5.04
CA LEU A 16 -4.04 1.02 -4.12
C LEU A 16 -4.26 -0.45 -4.44
N LYS A 17 -4.39 -0.80 -5.73
CA LYS A 17 -4.50 -2.20 -6.16
C LYS A 17 -3.28 -3.03 -5.78
N SER A 18 -2.07 -2.50 -6.01
CA SER A 18 -0.82 -3.17 -5.66
C SER A 18 -0.67 -3.38 -4.14
N ILE A 19 -1.08 -2.41 -3.32
CA ILE A 19 -1.06 -2.54 -1.85
C ILE A 19 -2.09 -3.59 -1.41
N GLN A 20 -3.29 -3.60 -1.99
CA GLN A 20 -4.29 -4.62 -1.69
C GLN A 20 -3.81 -6.02 -2.05
N GLU A 21 -3.03 -6.18 -3.13
CA GLU A 21 -2.41 -7.45 -3.49
C GLU A 21 -1.30 -7.82 -2.50
N TYR A 22 -0.42 -6.87 -2.15
CA TYR A 22 0.64 -7.07 -1.15
C TYR A 22 0.09 -7.50 0.22
N LEU A 23 -0.97 -6.86 0.72
CA LEU A 23 -1.56 -7.19 2.02
C LEU A 23 -2.35 -8.52 2.03
N LYS A 24 -2.70 -9.05 0.86
CA LYS A 24 -3.37 -10.36 0.72
C LYS A 24 -2.39 -11.51 0.59
N ASP A 25 -1.18 -11.25 0.11
CA ASP A 25 -0.20 -12.27 -0.21
C ASP A 25 0.91 -12.34 0.86
N ASN A 26 1.07 -13.50 1.47
CA ASN A 26 2.04 -13.74 2.55
C ASN A 26 3.49 -13.94 2.04
N GLY A 27 3.89 -13.42 0.87
CA GLY A 27 5.32 -13.52 0.52
C GLY A 27 5.81 -13.36 -0.92
N THR A 28 5.06 -12.88 -1.92
CA THR A 28 5.64 -12.67 -3.25
C THR A 28 5.63 -11.21 -3.71
N GLY A 29 6.55 -10.41 -3.15
CA GLY A 29 6.79 -9.02 -3.56
C GLY A 29 8.27 -8.75 -3.86
N SER A 30 8.55 -7.90 -4.85
CA SER A 30 9.91 -7.41 -5.11
C SER A 30 10.29 -6.37 -4.06
N ALA A 31 11.26 -6.67 -3.20
CA ALA A 31 11.72 -5.75 -2.18
C ALA A 31 12.51 -4.57 -2.80
N LEU A 32 11.94 -3.37 -2.75
CA LEU A 32 12.65 -2.12 -3.05
C LEU A 32 13.20 -1.53 -1.75
N HIS A 33 14.48 -1.83 -1.47
CA HIS A 33 15.33 -1.21 -0.43
C HIS A 33 14.91 -1.36 1.05
N PRO A 34 15.89 -1.33 1.98
CA PRO A 34 15.65 -1.68 3.38
C PRO A 34 14.92 -0.57 4.13
N ILE A 35 13.94 -0.98 4.94
CA ILE A 35 13.33 -0.15 5.97
C ILE A 35 14.40 0.12 7.04
N ARG A 36 14.60 1.39 7.42
CA ARG A 36 15.44 1.73 8.57
C ARG A 36 14.64 1.56 9.85
N VAL A 37 15.10 0.67 10.71
CA VAL A 37 14.51 0.38 12.02
C VAL A 37 15.40 0.98 13.09
N PRO A 38 14.86 1.55 14.18
CA PRO A 38 15.69 2.02 15.30
C PRO A 38 16.54 0.89 15.88
N ASP A 39 17.85 1.16 16.04
CA ASP A 39 18.83 0.14 16.44
C ASP A 39 18.48 -0.52 17.77
N GLU A 40 18.04 0.27 18.77
CA GLU A 40 17.66 -0.26 20.08
C GLU A 40 16.44 -1.19 20.02
N LEU A 41 15.45 -0.87 19.19
CA LEU A 41 14.28 -1.72 18.99
C LEU A 41 14.69 -3.06 18.36
N LEU A 42 15.49 -3.00 17.29
CA LEU A 42 15.95 -4.20 16.61
C LEU A 42 16.81 -5.07 17.54
N TYR A 43 17.75 -4.45 18.24
CA TYR A 43 18.63 -5.13 19.19
C TYR A 43 17.83 -5.83 20.30
N GLN A 44 16.93 -5.10 20.97
CA GLN A 44 16.11 -5.66 22.04
C GLN A 44 15.19 -6.78 21.54
N MET A 45 14.61 -6.65 20.35
CA MET A 45 13.72 -7.68 19.80
C MET A 45 14.49 -8.95 19.42
N VAL A 46 15.65 -8.82 18.80
CA VAL A 46 16.51 -9.97 18.47
C VAL A 46 17.00 -10.65 19.74
N GLU A 47 17.40 -9.88 20.77
CA GLU A 47 17.85 -10.43 22.05
C GLU A 47 16.73 -11.18 22.79
N LEU A 48 15.51 -10.64 22.80
CA LEU A 48 14.39 -11.20 23.57
C LEU A 48 13.63 -12.32 22.84
N GLN A 49 13.50 -12.23 21.51
CA GLN A 49 12.59 -13.08 20.73
C GLN A 49 13.24 -13.78 19.54
N GLY A 50 14.50 -13.47 19.25
CA GLY A 50 15.23 -14.01 18.10
C GLY A 50 14.93 -13.28 16.78
N PRO A 51 15.74 -13.54 15.74
CA PRO A 51 15.69 -12.82 14.48
C PRO A 51 14.37 -13.01 13.73
N ASP A 52 13.79 -14.22 13.73
CA ASP A 52 12.54 -14.51 13.01
C ASP A 52 11.37 -13.69 13.57
N LYS A 53 11.29 -13.56 14.90
CA LYS A 53 10.25 -12.75 15.55
C LYS A 53 10.46 -11.26 15.39
N ALA A 54 11.73 -10.81 15.35
CA ALA A 54 12.04 -9.43 15.02
C ALA A 54 11.61 -9.08 13.58
N ASP A 55 11.85 -9.98 12.63
CA ASP A 55 11.42 -9.83 11.23
C ASP A 55 9.89 -9.81 11.09
N GLU A 56 9.19 -10.77 11.71
CA GLU A 56 7.72 -10.80 11.77
C GLU A 56 7.14 -9.49 12.32
N LEU A 57 7.74 -8.93 13.38
CA LEU A 57 7.29 -7.67 13.97
C LEU A 57 7.51 -6.48 13.02
N ILE A 58 8.66 -6.41 12.36
CA ILE A 58 8.95 -5.36 11.38
C ILE A 58 7.95 -5.43 10.22
N HIS A 59 7.69 -6.62 9.70
CA HIS A 59 6.68 -6.85 8.67
C HIS A 59 5.28 -6.43 9.15
N HIS A 60 4.92 -6.71 10.40
CA HIS A 60 3.66 -6.30 10.97
C HIS A 60 3.52 -4.78 11.06
N ILE A 61 4.55 -4.09 11.58
CA ILE A 61 4.61 -2.62 11.65
C ILE A 61 4.45 -2.01 10.25
N PHE A 62 5.19 -2.55 9.28
CA PHE A 62 5.12 -2.08 7.90
C PHE A 62 3.73 -2.27 7.29
N SER A 63 3.11 -3.43 7.51
CA SER A 63 1.75 -3.74 7.03
C SER A 63 0.70 -2.80 7.63
N MET A 64 0.80 -2.48 8.91
CA MET A 64 -0.05 -1.46 9.55
C MET A 64 0.13 -0.08 8.90
N GLY A 65 1.38 0.34 8.68
CA GLY A 65 1.69 1.61 8.03
C GLY A 65 1.13 1.69 6.61
N LEU A 66 1.29 0.62 5.82
CA LEU A 66 0.73 0.53 4.47
C LEU A 66 -0.80 0.57 4.47
N THR A 67 -1.45 -0.09 5.44
CA THR A 67 -2.90 -0.08 5.59
C THR A 67 -3.40 1.35 5.80
N LEU A 68 -2.88 2.03 6.84
CA LEU A 68 -3.26 3.41 7.16
C LEU A 68 -3.00 4.39 6.02
N TRP A 69 -1.85 4.24 5.35
CA TRP A 69 -1.51 5.09 4.21
C TRP A 69 -2.46 4.85 3.03
N SER A 70 -2.79 3.60 2.73
CA SER A 70 -3.69 3.25 1.62
C SER A 70 -5.12 3.75 1.86
N GLU A 71 -5.62 3.68 3.10
CA GLU A 71 -6.93 4.22 3.48
C GLU A 71 -6.97 5.73 3.30
N ARG A 72 -5.92 6.43 3.74
CA ARG A 72 -5.79 7.87 3.57
C ARG A 72 -5.75 8.26 2.09
N LEU A 73 -4.91 7.59 1.30
CA LEU A 73 -4.81 7.83 -0.16
C LEU A 73 -6.16 7.61 -0.86
N TYR A 74 -6.89 6.55 -0.48
CA TYR A 74 -8.23 6.30 -0.99
C TYR A 74 -9.21 7.43 -0.63
N ALA A 75 -9.20 7.88 0.63
CA ALA A 75 -10.06 8.95 1.10
C ALA A 75 -9.77 10.28 0.39
N GLU A 76 -8.49 10.61 0.18
CA GLU A 76 -8.06 11.84 -0.49
C GLU A 76 -8.42 11.84 -2.00
N GLU A 77 -8.24 10.72 -2.70
CA GLU A 77 -8.42 10.69 -4.16
C GLU A 77 -9.85 10.35 -4.61
N PHE A 78 -10.51 9.45 -3.89
CA PHE A 78 -11.83 8.95 -4.27
C PHE A 78 -12.90 9.37 -3.26
N GLY A 79 -12.58 9.35 -1.95
CA GLY A 79 -13.45 9.80 -0.86
C GLY A 79 -14.72 8.98 -0.63
N SER A 80 -15.11 8.10 -1.56
CA SER A 80 -16.25 7.19 -1.42
C SER A 80 -16.19 6.07 -2.45
N GLU A 81 -16.87 4.97 -2.14
CA GLU A 81 -16.91 3.80 -3.01
C GLU A 81 -17.62 4.11 -4.33
N ARG A 82 -18.66 4.95 -4.27
CA ARG A 82 -19.39 5.41 -5.46
C ARG A 82 -18.46 6.12 -6.44
N ARG A 83 -17.65 7.08 -5.96
CA ARG A 83 -16.70 7.83 -6.79
C ARG A 83 -15.60 6.94 -7.35
N LEU A 84 -15.13 5.96 -6.57
CA LEU A 84 -14.18 4.96 -7.06
C LEU A 84 -14.78 4.14 -8.22
N ARG A 85 -16.00 3.63 -8.07
CA ARG A 85 -16.70 2.86 -9.11
C ARG A 85 -16.92 3.69 -10.37
N GLU A 86 -17.33 4.95 -10.23
CA GLU A 86 -17.47 5.90 -11.34
C GLU A 86 -16.14 6.08 -12.09
N PHE A 87 -15.03 6.21 -11.37
CA PHE A 87 -13.70 6.34 -11.97
C PHE A 87 -13.25 5.05 -12.68
N ILE A 88 -13.49 3.87 -12.09
CA ILE A 88 -13.18 2.58 -12.72
C ILE A 88 -13.94 2.41 -14.04
N GLU A 89 -15.22 2.78 -14.07
CA GLU A 89 -16.00 2.75 -15.31
C GLU A 89 -15.47 3.73 -16.36
N LEU A 90 -14.99 4.89 -15.95
CA LEU A 90 -14.34 5.84 -16.84
C LEU A 90 -13.04 5.26 -17.45
N VAL A 91 -12.19 4.64 -16.63
CA VAL A 91 -10.97 3.94 -17.10
C VAL A 91 -11.32 2.82 -18.09
N ARG A 92 -12.35 2.01 -17.79
CA ARG A 92 -12.82 0.94 -18.68
C ARG A 92 -13.28 1.47 -20.03
N LYS A 93 -14.00 2.60 -20.06
CA LYS A 93 -14.44 3.24 -21.30
C LYS A 93 -13.26 3.74 -22.13
N ARG A 94 -12.25 4.35 -21.50
CA ARG A 94 -11.04 4.83 -22.18
C ARG A 94 -10.18 3.70 -22.76
N ASN A 95 -10.10 2.57 -22.05
CA ASN A 95 -9.31 1.40 -22.50
C ASN A 95 -10.03 0.51 -23.53
N LYS A 96 -11.33 0.71 -23.76
CA LYS A 96 -12.12 0.02 -24.81
C LYS A 96 -12.15 0.81 -26.14
N GLY A 97 -11.48 1.96 -26.18
CA GLY A 97 -11.28 2.76 -27.40
C GLY A 97 -10.04 2.31 -28.17
#